data_AF-R7P816-F1
#
_entry.id   AF-R7P816-F1
#
_cell.length_a   1.000
_cell.length_b   1.000
_cell.length_c   1.000
_cell.angle_alpha   90.00
_cell.angle_beta   90.00
_cell.angle_gamma   90.00
#
_symmetry.space_group_name_H-M   'P 1'
#
loop_
_entity.id
_entity.type
_entity.pdbx_description
1 polymer ?
#
loop_
_entity_poly.entity_id
_entity_poly.type
_entity_poly.pdbx_seq_one_letter_code
_entity_poly.pdbx_strand_id
1 'polypeptide(L)'
;MKEYLKVSKKLAKKQIIESIELEIIYEFIILKSKEMIITKIDTIYIFSKEEYLSMVDDAIAKLNNLLTFKLKRDNNKIILG
;
A
#
# COMPACT_ATOMS: atom_id res chain seq x y z
N MET A 1 -7.31 0.85 -28.30
CA MET A 1 -6.56 1.78 -27.42
C MET A 1 -7.06 1.84 -25.98
N LYS A 2 -8.39 1.87 -25.74
CA LYS A 2 -8.96 1.92 -24.37
C LYS A 2 -8.73 0.67 -23.51
N GLU A 3 -8.65 -0.53 -24.09
CA GLU A 3 -8.43 -1.76 -23.32
C GLU A 3 -6.99 -1.92 -22.83
N TYR A 4 -5.99 -1.64 -23.68
CA TYR A 4 -4.58 -1.67 -23.27
C TYR A 4 -4.30 -0.75 -22.09
N LEU A 5 -4.88 0.46 -22.09
CA LEU A 5 -4.73 1.39 -20.97
C LEU A 5 -5.34 0.85 -19.66
N LYS A 6 -6.49 0.16 -19.74
CA LYS A 6 -7.12 -0.50 -18.58
C LYS A 6 -6.26 -1.63 -18.05
N VAL A 7 -5.68 -2.44 -18.94
CA VAL A 7 -4.78 -3.54 -18.57
C VAL A 7 -3.52 -2.99 -17.90
N SER A 8 -2.89 -1.97 -18.48
CA SER A 8 -1.72 -1.31 -17.90
C SER A 8 -2.01 -0.70 -16.53
N LYS A 9 -3.15 -0.02 -16.35
CA LYS A 9 -3.54 0.55 -15.04
C LYS A 9 -3.79 -0.55 -14.00
N LYS A 10 -4.37 -1.69 -14.39
CA LYS A 10 -4.56 -2.85 -13.50
C LYS A 10 -3.23 -3.47 -13.07
N LEU A 11 -2.29 -3.61 -14.00
CA LEU A 11 -0.95 -4.14 -13.70
C LEU A 11 -0.19 -3.19 -12.76
N ALA A 12 -0.22 -1.88 -13.06
CA ALA A 12 0.40 -0.88 -12.21
C ALA A 12 -0.19 -0.88 -10.79
N LYS A 13 -1.52 -0.98 -10.65
CA LYS A 13 -2.17 -1.10 -9.32
C LYS A 13 -1.60 -2.30 -8.53
N LYS A 14 -1.41 -3.46 -9.17
CA LYS A 14 -0.85 -4.64 -8.49
C LYS A 14 0.60 -4.40 -8.03
N GLN A 15 1.45 -3.88 -8.91
CA GLN A 15 2.85 -3.60 -8.59
C GLN A 15 3.00 -2.61 -7.44
N ILE A 16 2.10 -1.62 -7.36
CA ILE A 16 2.09 -0.64 -6.27
C ILE A 16 1.71 -1.29 -4.95
N ILE A 17 0.65 -2.10 -4.95
CA ILE A 17 0.21 -2.82 -3.76
C ILE A 17 1.35 -3.70 -3.25
N GLU A 18 2.03 -4.45 -4.13
CA GLU A 18 3.20 -5.26 -3.77
C GLU A 18 4.36 -4.41 -3.21
N SER A 19 4.62 -3.23 -3.77
CA SER A 19 5.62 -2.30 -3.25
C SER A 19 5.26 -1.79 -1.85
N ILE A 20 4.00 -1.41 -1.62
CA ILE A 20 3.51 -0.96 -0.31
C ILE A 20 3.61 -2.10 0.72
N GLU A 21 3.26 -3.33 0.34
CA GLU A 21 3.38 -4.50 1.20
C GLU A 21 4.83 -4.69 1.69
N LEU A 22 5.82 -4.54 0.80
CA LEU A 22 7.23 -4.65 1.15
C LEU A 22 7.70 -3.54 2.09
N GLU A 23 7.27 -2.30 1.87
CA GLU A 23 7.59 -1.19 2.77
C GLU A 23 7.01 -1.41 4.17
N ILE A 24 5.75 -1.86 4.25
CA ILE A 24 5.12 -2.19 5.54
C ILE A 24 5.87 -3.32 6.24
N ILE A 25 6.24 -4.38 5.53
CA ILE A 25 7.02 -5.49 6.09
C ILE A 25 8.37 -4.98 6.61
N TYR A 26 9.07 -4.17 5.83
CA TYR A 26 10.35 -3.61 6.23
C TYR A 26 10.22 -2.77 7.51
N GLU A 27 9.25 -1.87 7.55
CA GLU A 27 9.06 -0.94 8.67
C GLU A 27 8.64 -1.66 9.95
N PHE A 28 7.64 -2.55 9.89
CA PHE A 28 7.07 -3.18 11.08
C PHE A 28 7.75 -4.47 11.50
N ILE A 29 8.32 -5.24 10.58
CA ILE A 29 8.95 -6.54 10.90
C ILE A 29 10.45 -6.37 11.10
N ILE A 30 11.12 -5.70 10.15
CA ILE A 30 12.58 -5.59 10.16
C ILE A 30 13.00 -4.48 11.13
N LEU A 31 12.45 -3.27 10.97
CA LEU A 31 12.78 -2.13 11.83
C LEU A 31 12.02 -2.11 13.16
N LYS A 32 10.92 -2.87 13.26
CA LYS A 32 10.06 -2.95 14.46
C LYS A 32 9.51 -1.58 14.89
N SER A 33 9.24 -0.72 13.91
CA SER A 33 8.63 0.58 14.13
C SER A 33 7.19 0.44 14.66
N LYS A 34 6.72 1.47 15.37
CA LYS A 34 5.34 1.52 15.90
C LYS A 34 4.36 2.19 14.93
N GLU A 35 4.88 3.06 14.07
CA GLU A 35 4.12 3.78 13.06
C GLU A 35 4.94 3.92 11.77
N MET A 36 4.24 4.04 10.65
CA MET A 36 4.80 4.34 9.34
C MET A 36 4.02 5.51 8.73
N ILE A 37 4.71 6.52 8.21
CA ILE A 37 4.06 7.61 7.47
C ILE A 37 3.84 7.17 6.02
N ILE A 38 2.62 7.35 5.52
CA ILE A 38 2.27 7.07 4.13
C ILE A 38 2.73 8.25 3.27
N THR A 39 3.86 8.08 2.60
CA THR A 39 4.33 8.97 1.54
C THR A 39 3.94 8.39 0.19
N LYS A 40 3.13 9.10 -0.59
CA LYS A 40 2.87 8.72 -1.97
C LYS A 40 4.20 8.73 -2.72
N ILE A 41 4.57 7.61 -3.32
CA ILE A 41 5.73 7.59 -4.21
C ILE A 41 5.34 8.35 -5.49
N ASP A 42 6.03 9.47 -5.75
CA ASP A 42 5.73 10.38 -6.86
C ASP A 42 5.94 9.77 -8.25
N THR A 43 6.50 8.57 -8.35
CA THR A 43 6.75 7.89 -9.63
C THR A 43 5.47 7.51 -10.40
N ILE A 44 4.27 7.68 -9.83
CA ILE A 44 3.04 7.17 -10.41
C ILE A 44 1.93 8.24 -10.42
N TYR A 45 2.06 9.18 -11.36
CA TYR A 45 1.06 10.22 -11.66
C TYR A 45 -0.29 9.68 -12.20
N ILE A 46 -0.39 8.38 -12.51
CA ILE A 46 -1.61 7.76 -13.06
C ILE A 46 -2.70 7.44 -12.02
N PHE A 47 -2.38 7.56 -10.73
CA PHE A 47 -3.33 7.37 -9.64
C PHE A 47 -3.45 8.64 -8.80
N SER A 48 -4.69 8.98 -8.47
CA SER A 48 -5.04 9.99 -7.46
C SER A 48 -4.52 9.60 -6.08
N LYS A 49 -4.53 10.54 -5.15
CA LYS A 49 -4.13 10.27 -3.75
C LYS A 49 -5.09 9.27 -3.11
N GLU A 50 -6.36 9.39 -3.40
CA GLU A 50 -7.44 8.54 -2.89
C GLU A 50 -7.30 7.11 -3.41
N GLU A 51 -6.99 6.94 -4.70
CA GLU A 51 -6.69 5.61 -5.27
C GLU A 51 -5.45 4.99 -4.61
N TYR A 52 -4.42 5.78 -4.33
CA TYR A 52 -3.22 5.29 -3.64
C TYR A 52 -3.53 4.88 -2.19
N LEU A 53 -4.29 5.68 -1.43
CA LEU A 53 -4.71 5.32 -0.07
C LEU A 53 -5.56 4.04 -0.05
N SER A 54 -6.43 3.84 -1.05
CA SER A 54 -7.16 2.58 -1.21
C SER A 54 -6.22 1.40 -1.49
N MET A 55 -5.12 1.59 -2.21
CA MET A 55 -4.11 0.54 -2.40
C MET A 55 -3.37 0.22 -1.09
N VAL A 56 -3.14 1.22 -0.25
CA VAL A 56 -2.58 1.01 1.10
C VAL A 56 -3.54 0.17 1.95
N ASP A 57 -4.84 0.46 1.91
CA ASP A 57 -5.85 -0.35 2.61
C ASP A 57 -5.88 -1.80 2.11
N ASP A 58 -5.82 -1.99 0.79
CA ASP A 58 -5.75 -3.31 0.15
C ASP A 58 -4.52 -4.10 0.65
N ALA A 59 -3.35 -3.44 0.73
CA ALA A 59 -2.11 -4.03 1.23
C ALA A 59 -2.21 -4.41 2.72
N ILE A 60 -2.73 -3.50 3.56
CA ILE A 60 -2.95 -3.75 4.99
C ILE A 60 -3.87 -4.95 5.21
N ALA A 61 -5.00 -5.00 4.49
CA ALA A 61 -5.96 -6.10 4.62
C ALA A 61 -5.33 -7.45 4.25
N LYS A 62 -4.54 -7.49 3.18
CA LYS A 62 -3.83 -8.70 2.77
C LYS A 62 -2.78 -9.13 3.80
N LEU A 63 -2.00 -8.18 4.32
CA LEU A 63 -0.98 -8.48 5.33
C LEU A 63 -1.59 -8.95 6.65
N ASN A 64 -2.69 -8.34 7.11
CA ASN A 64 -3.40 -8.81 8.31
C ASN A 64 -4.05 -10.19 8.14
N ASN A 65 -4.33 -10.61 6.91
CA ASN A 65 -4.81 -11.98 6.63
C ASN A 65 -3.66 -13.01 6.61
N LEU A 66 -2.48 -12.60 6.15
CA LEU A 66 -1.30 -13.47 6.04
C LEU A 66 -0.51 -13.55 7.36
N LEU A 67 -0.53 -12.48 8.14
CA LEU A 67 0.24 -12.29 9.36
C LEU A 67 -0.73 -11.95 10.50
N THR A 68 -0.40 -12.33 11.72
CA THR A 68 -1.18 -11.98 12.93
C THR A 68 -1.08 -10.50 13.33
N PHE A 69 -0.53 -9.64 12.47
CA PHE A 69 -0.51 -8.21 12.70
C PHE A 69 -1.92 -7.63 12.59
N LYS A 70 -2.17 -6.61 13.42
CA LYS A 70 -3.43 -5.84 13.43
C LYS A 70 -3.15 -4.44 12.90
N LEU A 71 -2.51 -4.35 11.73
CA LEU A 71 -2.18 -3.06 11.13
C LEU A 71 -3.46 -2.31 10.81
N LYS A 72 -3.47 -1.01 11.10
CA LYS A 72 -4.59 -0.11 10.82
C LYS A 72 -4.06 1.16 10.19
N ARG A 73 -4.79 1.69 9.20
CA ARG A 73 -4.52 3.02 8.68
C ARG A 73 -5.23 4.06 9.54
N ASP A 74 -4.46 4.99 10.09
CA ASP A 74 -4.95 6.19 10.75
C ASP A 74 -4.55 7.41 9.91
N ASN A 75 -5.50 7.95 9.15
CA ASN A 75 -5.27 9.02 8.20
C ASN A 75 -4.15 8.69 7.19
N ASN A 76 -3.02 9.40 7.27
CA ASN A 76 -1.82 9.20 6.45
C ASN A 76 -0.73 8.40 7.19
N LYS A 77 -1.10 7.63 8.22
CA LYS A 77 -0.19 6.75 8.93
C LYS A 77 -0.71 5.33 8.95
N ILE A 78 0.20 4.38 9.06
CA ILE A 78 -0.09 3.00 9.39
C ILE A 78 0.41 2.78 10.81
N ILE A 79 -0.38 2.12 11.66
CA ILE A 79 -0.04 1.82 13.04
C ILE A 79 -0.32 0.35 13.36
N LEU A 80 0.41 -0.19 14.33
CA LEU A 80 0.07 -1.47 14.97
C LEU A 80 -1.12 -1.26 15.91
N GLY A 81 -2.18 -2.05 15.77
CA GLY A 81 -3.41 -1.93 16.56
C GLY A 81 -3.86 -3.17 17.30
#